data_AF-A0A7K1DL97-F1
#
_entry.id   AF-A0A7K1DL97-F1
#
_cell.length_a   1.000
_cell.length_b   1.000
_cell.length_c   1.000
_cell.angle_alpha   90.00
_cell.angle_beta   90.00
_cell.angle_gamma   90.00
#
_symmetry.space_group_name_H-M   'P 1'
#
loop_
_entity.id
_entity.type
_entity.pdbx_description
1 polymer ?
#
loop_
_entity_poly.entity_id
_entity_poly.type
_entity_poly.pdbx_seq_one_letter_code
_entity_poly.pdbx_strand_id
1 'polypeptide(L)'
;PGVVVTASHNKFSDNGIKVFAAGGRKLTDADEKRIEAELHFLLSQESDAPAADGGVGVVIRRSDAVSLYVEHLVGLFGEGSLAGLRIVIDTANGAMSNVASLVLGRLGADVIVMNDAPNGTNINDGCGATFPQGLCEFISGTGTGVSVDLGFAYDGDGDRVIAVDENGHIVDGDRLIALSVADRRELNTLTDDTVVVTVMANLGFHQAMRDAGVKVVTTAVGDRYVLDAMESGNFVLGGEQSGHIIHRDLATTGDGLLASIVLAQFVRRRLQDGLKFSKLASEALHTFPQVLKNVQVAVRPNDVAALLSAEIAHEEANLGDHGRVLVRSSGTEPLIRVMVEADSLEQANEVADRLVAVALAKCVEPQS
;
A
#
# COMPACT_ATOMS: atom_id res chain seq x y z
N PRO A 1 9.31 -22.29 -5.46
CA PRO A 1 8.26 -21.26 -5.28
C PRO A 1 8.11 -20.97 -3.78
N GLY A 2 7.69 -19.77 -3.41
CA GLY A 2 7.25 -19.44 -2.06
C GLY A 2 5.73 -19.39 -2.02
N VAL A 3 5.12 -19.74 -0.90
CA VAL A 3 3.68 -19.62 -0.68
C VAL A 3 3.46 -18.93 0.65
N VAL A 4 2.59 -17.92 0.65
CA VAL A 4 2.18 -17.20 1.85
C VAL A 4 0.67 -17.39 2.01
N VAL A 5 0.24 -17.76 3.21
CA VAL A 5 -1.17 -17.97 3.55
C VAL A 5 -1.64 -16.76 4.35
N THR A 6 -2.38 -15.87 3.70
CA THR A 6 -2.79 -14.58 4.25
C THR A 6 -3.88 -13.91 3.41
N ALA A 7 -4.73 -13.11 4.05
CA ALA A 7 -5.63 -12.15 3.41
C ALA A 7 -5.26 -10.69 3.73
N SER A 8 -3.99 -10.41 4.06
CA SER A 8 -3.44 -9.06 4.32
C SER A 8 -4.22 -8.33 5.42
N HIS A 9 -4.93 -7.27 5.08
CA HIS A 9 -5.69 -6.39 5.96
C HIS A 9 -7.12 -6.88 6.28
N ASN A 10 -7.55 -8.01 5.71
CA ASN A 10 -8.88 -8.57 5.97
C ASN A 10 -9.02 -9.09 7.41
N LYS A 11 -10.26 -9.32 7.83
CA LYS A 11 -10.57 -9.91 9.13
C LYS A 11 -10.14 -11.37 9.21
N PHE A 12 -10.01 -11.89 10.45
CA PHE A 12 -9.58 -13.27 10.72
C PHE A 12 -10.40 -14.37 10.03
N SER A 13 -11.64 -14.08 9.61
CA SER A 13 -12.50 -15.04 8.89
C SER A 13 -12.03 -15.32 7.46
N ASP A 14 -11.27 -14.39 6.88
CA ASP A 14 -10.83 -14.46 5.50
C ASP A 14 -9.40 -15.01 5.46
N ASN A 15 -9.08 -15.72 4.39
CA ASN A 15 -7.72 -16.17 4.12
C ASN A 15 -7.47 -16.23 2.61
N GLY A 16 -6.20 -16.29 2.23
CA GLY A 16 -5.78 -16.31 0.84
C GLY A 16 -4.46 -17.06 0.67
N ILE A 17 -4.14 -17.41 -0.57
CA ILE A 17 -2.88 -18.06 -0.93
C ILE A 17 -2.18 -17.18 -1.94
N LYS A 18 -1.06 -16.56 -1.55
CA LYS A 18 -0.17 -15.79 -2.42
C LYS A 18 1.01 -16.68 -2.84
N VAL A 19 1.27 -16.81 -4.13
CA VAL A 19 2.37 -17.65 -4.66
C VAL A 19 3.44 -16.78 -5.30
N PHE A 20 4.70 -17.06 -4.96
CA PHE A 20 5.87 -16.39 -5.48
C PHE A 20 6.73 -17.36 -6.30
N ALA A 21 7.09 -16.94 -7.51
CA ALA A 21 8.02 -17.64 -8.38
C ALA A 21 9.46 -17.57 -7.83
N ALA A 22 10.36 -18.34 -8.45
CA ALA A 22 11.78 -18.24 -8.15
C ALA A 22 12.29 -16.79 -8.36
N GLY A 23 13.07 -16.31 -7.38
CA GLY A 23 13.52 -14.92 -7.33
C GLY A 23 12.54 -13.95 -6.65
N GLY A 24 11.52 -14.45 -5.95
CA GLY A 24 10.62 -13.60 -5.14
C GLY A 24 9.64 -12.76 -5.96
N ARG A 25 9.41 -13.13 -7.23
CA ARG A 25 8.50 -12.44 -8.15
C ARG A 25 7.10 -13.02 -8.04
N LYS A 26 6.09 -12.24 -8.42
CA LYS A 26 4.73 -12.76 -8.63
C LYS A 26 4.71 -13.73 -9.80
N LEU A 27 3.69 -14.59 -9.83
CA LEU A 27 3.44 -15.46 -10.99
C LEU A 27 3.11 -14.61 -12.24
N THR A 28 3.35 -15.15 -13.43
CA THR A 28 2.85 -14.50 -14.65
C THR A 28 1.39 -14.88 -14.90
N ASP A 29 0.66 -14.08 -15.69
CA ASP A 29 -0.70 -14.44 -16.14
C ASP A 29 -0.74 -15.81 -16.82
N ALA A 30 0.33 -16.18 -17.53
CA ALA A 30 0.46 -17.48 -18.17
C ALA A 30 0.59 -18.60 -17.13
N ASP A 31 1.35 -18.37 -16.05
CA ASP A 31 1.46 -19.33 -14.95
C ASP A 31 0.13 -19.48 -14.20
N GLU A 32 -0.57 -18.37 -13.92
CA GLU A 32 -1.87 -18.39 -13.25
C GLU A 32 -2.92 -19.14 -14.07
N LYS A 33 -3.06 -18.83 -15.36
CA LYS A 33 -3.97 -19.56 -16.27
C LYS A 33 -3.64 -21.04 -16.36
N ARG A 34 -2.36 -21.41 -16.32
CA ARG A 34 -1.94 -22.82 -16.31
C ARG A 34 -2.35 -23.51 -15.01
N ILE A 35 -2.14 -22.87 -13.86
CA ILE A 35 -2.55 -23.39 -12.56
C ILE A 35 -4.08 -23.54 -12.49
N GLU A 36 -4.82 -22.54 -12.95
CA GLU A 36 -6.29 -22.58 -13.00
C GLU A 36 -6.79 -23.72 -13.92
N ALA A 37 -6.21 -23.86 -15.11
CA ALA A 37 -6.57 -24.93 -16.03
C ALA A 37 -6.29 -26.32 -15.45
N GLU A 38 -5.13 -26.50 -14.80
CA GLU A 38 -4.79 -27.75 -14.12
C GLU A 38 -5.71 -28.02 -12.93
N LEU A 39 -6.05 -27.01 -12.13
CA LEU A 39 -6.99 -27.15 -11.03
C LEU A 39 -8.37 -27.58 -11.54
N HIS A 40 -8.88 -26.94 -12.60
CA HIS A 40 -10.14 -27.33 -13.23
C HIS A 40 -10.11 -28.77 -13.74
N PHE A 41 -9.01 -29.18 -14.36
CA PHE A 41 -8.81 -30.54 -14.82
C PHE A 41 -8.84 -31.55 -13.66
N LEU A 42 -8.06 -31.30 -12.59
CA LEU A 42 -8.00 -32.16 -11.41
C LEU A 42 -9.35 -32.29 -10.70
N LEU A 43 -10.10 -31.18 -10.58
CA LEU A 43 -11.44 -31.18 -9.99
C LEU A 43 -12.49 -31.88 -10.86
N SER A 44 -12.26 -31.99 -12.18
CA SER A 44 -13.17 -32.69 -13.10
C SER A 44 -12.95 -34.21 -13.14
N GLN A 45 -11.86 -34.69 -12.55
CA GLN A 45 -11.51 -36.11 -12.52
C GLN A 45 -11.93 -36.74 -11.19
N GLU A 46 -12.63 -37.88 -11.24
CA GLU A 46 -12.62 -38.83 -10.12
C GLU A 46 -11.29 -39.57 -10.14
N SER A 47 -10.23 -38.91 -9.66
CA SER A 47 -8.90 -39.54 -9.57
C SER A 47 -8.68 -40.08 -8.17
N ASP A 48 -8.30 -41.36 -8.08
CA ASP A 48 -7.56 -41.85 -6.92
C ASP A 48 -6.26 -41.04 -6.80
N ALA A 49 -5.83 -40.77 -5.56
CA ALA A 49 -4.58 -40.06 -5.31
C ALA A 49 -3.42 -40.77 -6.05
N PRO A 50 -2.48 -40.03 -6.68
CA PRO A 50 -1.38 -40.65 -7.41
C PRO A 50 -0.65 -41.67 -6.53
N ALA A 51 -0.42 -42.87 -7.06
CA ALA A 51 0.27 -43.93 -6.34
C ALA A 51 1.65 -43.44 -5.91
N ALA A 52 1.98 -43.58 -4.61
CA ALA A 52 3.26 -43.20 -4.06
C ALA A 52 4.38 -44.07 -4.68
N ASP A 53 5.08 -43.54 -5.69
CA ASP A 53 6.16 -44.22 -6.41
C ASP A 53 7.54 -44.03 -5.74
N GLY A 54 7.57 -43.59 -4.48
CA GLY A 54 8.79 -43.29 -3.74
C GLY A 54 9.36 -41.89 -3.99
N GLY A 55 8.76 -41.07 -4.86
CA GLY A 55 9.13 -39.68 -5.12
C GLY A 55 8.54 -38.63 -4.17
N VAL A 56 8.15 -39.03 -2.95
CA VAL A 56 7.43 -38.14 -2.00
C VAL A 56 8.38 -37.11 -1.40
N GLY A 57 7.97 -35.84 -1.40
CA GLY A 57 8.72 -34.74 -0.79
C GLY A 57 8.81 -34.80 0.74
N VAL A 58 9.81 -34.12 1.31
CA VAL A 58 10.03 -34.03 2.77
C VAL A 58 9.71 -32.63 3.26
N VAL A 59 9.01 -32.53 4.39
CA VAL A 59 8.73 -31.24 5.06
C VAL A 59 9.81 -30.96 6.11
N ILE A 60 10.47 -29.81 5.99
CA ILE A 60 11.46 -29.34 6.96
C ILE A 60 10.97 -28.01 7.54
N ARG A 61 10.83 -27.93 8.87
CA ARG A 61 10.47 -26.69 9.55
C ARG A 61 11.70 -25.78 9.64
N ARG A 62 11.62 -24.58 9.06
CA ARG A 62 12.66 -23.54 9.14
C ARG A 62 12.40 -22.58 10.30
N SER A 63 12.92 -22.91 11.48
CA SER A 63 12.82 -22.05 12.68
C SER A 63 13.69 -20.79 12.61
N ASP A 64 14.65 -20.75 11.69
CA ASP A 64 15.59 -19.66 11.47
C ASP A 64 15.07 -18.59 10.47
N ALA A 65 13.90 -18.79 9.87
CA ALA A 65 13.38 -17.90 8.83
C ALA A 65 13.24 -16.43 9.29
N VAL A 66 12.76 -16.20 10.52
CA VAL A 66 12.67 -14.85 11.10
C VAL A 66 14.06 -14.25 11.24
N SER A 67 15.03 -14.99 11.78
CA SER A 67 16.41 -14.52 11.92
C SER A 67 17.04 -14.19 10.58
N LEU A 68 16.81 -14.98 9.52
CA LEU A 68 17.33 -14.69 8.19
C LEU A 68 16.79 -13.37 7.62
N TYR A 69 15.50 -13.08 7.83
CA TYR A 69 14.92 -11.81 7.40
C TYR A 69 15.43 -10.63 8.25
N VAL A 70 15.59 -10.81 9.56
CA VAL A 70 16.21 -9.81 10.44
C VAL A 70 17.64 -9.49 9.99
N GLU A 71 18.47 -10.51 9.77
CA GLU A 71 19.86 -10.32 9.31
C GLU A 71 19.90 -9.67 7.92
N HIS A 72 18.96 -9.99 7.03
CA HIS A 72 18.86 -9.36 5.72
C HIS A 72 18.62 -7.84 5.85
N LEU A 73 17.59 -7.42 6.59
CA LEU A 73 17.29 -5.99 6.76
C LEU A 73 18.39 -5.26 7.53
N VAL A 74 18.92 -5.85 8.62
CA VAL A 74 20.03 -5.24 9.36
C VAL A 74 21.30 -5.15 8.49
N GLY A 75 21.55 -6.13 7.63
CA GLY A 75 22.65 -6.10 6.66
C GLY A 75 22.49 -5.01 5.60
N LEU A 76 21.26 -4.74 5.14
CA LEU A 76 20.97 -3.68 4.17
C LEU A 76 21.19 -2.27 4.75
N PHE A 77 20.74 -2.04 5.98
CA PHE A 77 20.68 -0.69 6.55
C PHE A 77 21.79 -0.38 7.56
N GLY A 78 22.44 -1.41 8.11
CA GLY A 78 23.48 -1.30 9.13
C GLY A 78 22.94 -1.20 10.55
N GLU A 79 23.63 -1.88 11.48
CA GLU A 79 23.33 -1.86 12.92
C GLU A 79 23.47 -0.43 13.49
N GLY A 80 22.53 -0.01 14.34
CA GLY A 80 22.52 1.35 14.90
C GLY A 80 22.14 2.48 13.93
N SER A 81 21.73 2.18 12.69
CA SER A 81 21.37 3.19 11.68
C SER A 81 20.11 4.02 12.00
N LEU A 82 19.33 3.61 13.01
CA LEU A 82 18.18 4.30 13.58
C LEU A 82 18.41 4.75 15.04
N ALA A 83 19.65 4.67 15.53
CA ALA A 83 20.00 5.11 16.89
C ALA A 83 19.54 6.54 17.19
N GLY A 84 18.92 6.72 18.36
CA GLY A 84 18.40 8.00 18.83
C GLY A 84 16.96 8.30 18.43
N LEU A 85 16.35 7.50 17.56
CA LEU A 85 14.91 7.58 17.29
C LEU A 85 14.11 6.79 18.33
N ARG A 86 12.96 7.34 18.72
CA ARG A 86 11.89 6.60 19.38
C ARG A 86 10.73 6.38 18.45
N ILE A 87 10.38 5.11 18.22
CA ILE A 87 9.40 4.67 17.24
C ILE A 87 8.29 3.88 17.93
N VAL A 88 7.03 4.21 17.65
CA VAL A 88 5.89 3.38 18.05
C VAL A 88 5.44 2.55 16.86
N ILE A 89 5.18 1.27 17.06
CA ILE A 89 4.67 0.39 16.02
C ILE A 89 3.36 -0.27 16.44
N ASP A 90 2.37 -0.29 15.55
CA ASP A 90 1.18 -1.11 15.63
C ASP A 90 1.35 -2.28 14.66
N THR A 91 1.42 -3.50 15.21
CA THR A 91 1.69 -4.72 14.42
C THR A 91 0.43 -5.46 13.98
N ALA A 92 -0.75 -4.87 14.20
CA ALA A 92 -2.05 -5.39 13.78
C ALA A 92 -2.39 -6.81 14.27
N ASN A 93 -1.73 -7.29 15.33
CA ASN A 93 -1.73 -8.70 15.76
C ASN A 93 -1.43 -9.66 14.59
N GLY A 94 -0.56 -9.25 13.67
CA GLY A 94 -0.24 -9.95 12.43
C GLY A 94 1.19 -10.51 12.41
N ALA A 95 1.73 -10.66 11.20
CA ALA A 95 3.08 -11.18 10.97
C ALA A 95 4.17 -10.31 11.62
N MET A 96 3.95 -8.98 11.64
CA MET A 96 4.92 -8.01 12.17
C MET A 96 5.14 -8.10 13.68
N SER A 97 4.21 -8.71 14.44
CA SER A 97 4.33 -8.90 15.89
C SER A 97 5.57 -9.70 16.29
N ASN A 98 6.06 -10.57 15.40
CA ASN A 98 7.21 -11.43 15.67
C ASN A 98 8.55 -10.85 15.20
N VAL A 99 8.56 -9.77 14.40
CA VAL A 99 9.78 -9.38 13.67
C VAL A 99 10.09 -7.89 13.66
N ALA A 100 9.08 -7.01 13.63
CA ALA A 100 9.31 -5.57 13.44
C ALA A 100 10.16 -4.96 14.58
N SER A 101 9.86 -5.30 15.83
CA SER A 101 10.61 -4.79 16.99
C SER A 101 12.06 -5.32 17.04
N LEU A 102 12.30 -6.55 16.58
CA LEU A 102 13.64 -7.14 16.51
C LEU A 102 14.52 -6.38 15.51
N VAL A 103 13.97 -6.10 14.32
CA VAL A 103 14.68 -5.36 13.27
C VAL A 103 14.95 -3.92 13.73
N LEU A 104 13.91 -3.18 14.11
CA LEU A 104 14.04 -1.77 14.51
C LEU A 104 14.95 -1.60 15.73
N GLY A 105 14.86 -2.51 16.71
CA GLY A 105 15.72 -2.53 17.88
C GLY A 105 17.20 -2.80 17.54
N ARG A 106 17.49 -3.75 16.65
CA ARG A 106 18.86 -3.96 16.14
C ARG A 106 19.37 -2.78 15.34
N LEU A 107 18.51 -2.11 14.58
CA LEU A 107 18.86 -0.85 13.93
C LEU A 107 19.04 0.30 14.94
N GLY A 108 18.78 0.09 16.24
CA GLY A 108 19.12 1.02 17.32
C GLY A 108 17.99 1.94 17.76
N ALA A 109 16.78 1.79 17.23
CA ALA A 109 15.63 2.57 17.67
C ALA A 109 15.14 2.13 19.06
N ASP A 110 14.61 3.07 19.84
CA ASP A 110 13.80 2.78 21.04
C ASP A 110 12.37 2.48 20.58
N VAL A 111 11.94 1.22 20.70
CA VAL A 111 10.70 0.74 20.07
C VAL A 111 9.63 0.49 21.12
N ILE A 112 8.46 1.10 20.92
CA ILE A 112 7.23 0.82 21.66
C ILE A 112 6.30 0.03 20.75
N VAL A 113 5.80 -1.11 21.20
CA VAL A 113 5.00 -2.03 20.39
C VAL A 113 3.55 -2.03 20.88
N MET A 114 2.61 -1.98 19.95
CA MET A 114 1.17 -2.09 20.13
C MET A 114 0.64 -3.27 19.30
N ASN A 115 -0.44 -3.89 19.80
CA ASN A 115 -1.16 -4.98 19.13
C ASN A 115 -0.20 -6.09 18.67
N ASP A 116 0.61 -6.62 19.58
CA ASP A 116 1.64 -7.64 19.34
C ASP A 116 1.34 -9.00 20.01
N ALA A 117 0.09 -9.21 20.40
CA ALA A 117 -0.37 -10.41 21.08
C ALA A 117 -1.39 -11.17 20.20
N PRO A 118 -0.97 -11.75 19.05
CA PRO A 118 -1.87 -12.50 18.20
C PRO A 118 -2.45 -13.71 18.93
N ASN A 119 -3.78 -13.86 18.88
CA ASN A 119 -4.51 -14.97 19.49
C ASN A 119 -5.24 -15.86 18.46
N GLY A 120 -5.07 -15.56 17.17
CA GLY A 120 -5.70 -16.26 16.05
C GLY A 120 -7.03 -15.66 15.59
N THR A 121 -7.65 -14.75 16.34
CA THR A 121 -8.91 -14.09 15.94
C THR A 121 -8.87 -12.56 16.00
N ASN A 122 -7.80 -11.96 16.53
CA ASN A 122 -7.66 -10.50 16.74
C ASN A 122 -6.80 -9.78 15.67
N ILE A 123 -6.45 -10.45 14.56
CA ILE A 123 -5.72 -9.81 13.46
C ILE A 123 -6.56 -8.70 12.82
N ASN A 124 -5.96 -7.53 12.60
CA ASN A 124 -6.60 -6.33 12.01
C ASN A 124 -7.88 -5.86 12.74
N ASP A 125 -8.13 -6.30 13.99
CA ASP A 125 -9.34 -5.95 14.72
C ASP A 125 -9.18 -4.58 15.39
N GLY A 126 -9.66 -3.53 14.72
CA GLY A 126 -9.59 -2.15 15.20
C GLY A 126 -8.15 -1.61 15.35
N CYS A 127 -7.21 -2.19 14.63
CA CYS A 127 -5.78 -1.85 14.66
C CYS A 127 -5.14 -1.96 13.26
N GLY A 128 -3.87 -1.56 13.17
CA GLY A 128 -3.07 -1.69 11.96
C GLY A 128 -3.30 -0.59 10.92
N ALA A 129 -2.72 -0.77 9.73
CA ALA A 129 -2.68 0.24 8.67
C ALA A 129 -4.06 0.75 8.24
N THR A 130 -5.11 -0.08 8.34
CA THR A 130 -6.49 0.30 8.00
C THR A 130 -7.24 1.00 9.13
N PHE A 131 -6.79 0.84 10.38
CA PHE A 131 -7.36 1.46 11.58
C PHE A 131 -6.26 2.09 12.47
N PRO A 132 -5.51 3.11 11.99
CA PRO A 132 -4.38 3.68 12.71
C PRO A 132 -4.79 4.61 13.86
N GLN A 133 -6.08 4.77 14.16
CA GLN A 133 -6.59 5.74 15.15
C GLN A 133 -6.03 5.47 16.56
N GLY A 134 -5.95 4.19 16.97
CA GLY A 134 -5.36 3.84 18.26
C GLY A 134 -3.90 4.26 18.37
N LEU A 135 -3.13 4.15 17.29
CA LEU A 135 -1.74 4.64 17.22
C LEU A 135 -1.69 6.18 17.27
N CYS A 136 -2.59 6.87 16.57
CA CYS A 136 -2.69 8.33 16.59
C CYS A 136 -2.99 8.88 18.00
N GLU A 137 -3.94 8.26 18.70
CA GLU A 137 -4.33 8.60 20.08
C GLU A 137 -3.20 8.32 21.07
N PHE A 138 -2.42 7.25 20.85
CA PHE A 138 -1.24 6.94 21.65
C PHE A 138 -0.19 8.04 21.53
N ILE A 139 0.10 8.49 20.30
CA ILE A 139 1.18 9.45 20.00
C ILE A 139 0.81 10.89 20.38
N SER A 140 -0.42 11.33 20.07
CA SER A 140 -0.88 12.72 20.33
C SER A 140 -0.98 13.10 21.82
N GLY A 141 -0.77 12.15 22.73
CA GLY A 141 -0.67 12.42 24.17
C GLY A 141 -1.96 12.24 24.97
N THR A 142 -3.02 11.68 24.38
CA THR A 142 -4.16 11.16 25.16
C THR A 142 -3.83 9.87 25.93
N GLY A 143 -2.71 9.19 25.62
CA GLY A 143 -2.39 7.86 26.16
C GLY A 143 -1.32 7.78 27.26
N THR A 144 -0.15 8.45 27.15
CA THR A 144 1.03 8.02 27.94
C THR A 144 2.03 9.09 28.39
N GLY A 145 2.02 10.30 27.81
CA GLY A 145 3.03 11.33 28.09
C GLY A 145 4.43 11.04 27.52
N VAL A 146 4.57 10.04 26.64
CA VAL A 146 5.84 9.67 26.01
C VAL A 146 6.01 10.43 24.71
N SER A 147 7.04 11.28 24.61
CA SER A 147 7.45 11.88 23.34
C SER A 147 8.05 10.81 22.43
N VAL A 148 7.62 10.76 21.18
CA VAL A 148 8.10 9.85 20.13
C VAL A 148 8.41 10.65 18.87
N ASP A 149 9.23 10.11 17.97
CA ASP A 149 9.63 10.81 16.73
C ASP A 149 8.74 10.45 15.54
N LEU A 150 8.26 9.20 15.48
CA LEU A 150 7.35 8.70 14.45
C LEU A 150 6.65 7.40 14.87
N GLY A 151 5.49 7.15 14.28
CA GLY A 151 4.72 5.91 14.43
C GLY A 151 4.55 5.17 13.11
N PHE A 152 4.40 3.85 13.17
CA PHE A 152 4.07 2.99 12.03
C PHE A 152 2.95 2.01 12.35
N ALA A 153 1.94 1.94 11.50
CA ALA A 153 0.90 0.92 11.55
C ALA A 153 1.05 0.00 10.34
N TYR A 154 1.29 -1.28 10.60
CA TYR A 154 1.39 -2.33 9.58
C TYR A 154 0.03 -3.02 9.38
N ASP A 155 -0.15 -3.75 8.30
CA ASP A 155 -1.29 -4.65 8.13
C ASP A 155 -0.94 -6.10 8.51
N GLY A 156 -1.92 -7.00 8.42
CA GLY A 156 -1.83 -8.36 8.94
C GLY A 156 -0.67 -9.20 8.42
N ASP A 157 -0.23 -9.03 7.17
CA ASP A 157 0.98 -9.67 6.64
C ASP A 157 2.18 -8.73 6.47
N GLY A 158 1.99 -7.42 6.68
CA GLY A 158 3.05 -6.43 6.70
C GLY A 158 3.54 -6.01 5.31
N ASP A 159 2.74 -6.20 4.27
CA ASP A 159 3.05 -5.66 2.94
C ASP A 159 2.69 -4.16 2.79
N ARG A 160 2.00 -3.59 3.80
CA ARG A 160 1.65 -2.17 3.88
C ARG A 160 2.20 -1.51 5.13
N VAL A 161 2.41 -0.20 5.02
CA VAL A 161 2.63 0.67 6.17
C VAL A 161 1.94 2.03 6.00
N ILE A 162 1.29 2.48 7.07
CA ILE A 162 0.87 3.87 7.25
C ILE A 162 1.70 4.46 8.39
N ALA A 163 2.19 5.69 8.21
CA ALA A 163 2.93 6.35 9.27
C ALA A 163 2.06 7.33 10.04
N VAL A 164 2.53 7.70 11.23
CA VAL A 164 1.92 8.72 12.08
C VAL A 164 3.02 9.68 12.52
N ASP A 165 2.79 10.98 12.37
CA ASP A 165 3.75 12.00 12.78
C ASP A 165 3.85 12.14 14.31
N GLU A 166 4.81 12.93 14.80
CA GLU A 166 5.03 13.11 16.24
C GLU A 166 3.88 13.83 16.97
N ASN A 167 2.88 14.35 16.24
CA ASN A 167 1.68 14.99 16.78
C ASN A 167 0.45 14.09 16.70
N GLY A 168 0.57 12.87 16.16
CA GLY A 168 -0.53 11.92 15.99
C GLY A 168 -1.33 12.09 14.70
N HIS A 169 -0.81 12.79 13.68
CA HIS A 169 -1.47 12.87 12.38
C HIS A 169 -1.04 11.74 11.45
N ILE A 170 -2.00 11.20 10.70
CA ILE A 170 -1.76 10.16 9.71
C ILE A 170 -0.95 10.72 8.53
N VAL A 171 0.05 9.96 8.10
CA VAL A 171 0.85 10.17 6.90
C VAL A 171 0.64 8.95 5.99
N ASP A 172 -0.16 9.14 4.94
CA ASP A 172 -0.60 8.10 4.01
C ASP A 172 0.47 7.70 2.98
N GLY A 173 0.19 6.64 2.21
CA GLY A 173 1.14 6.08 1.25
C GLY A 173 1.63 7.09 0.21
N ASP A 174 0.78 8.00 -0.26
CA ASP A 174 1.19 9.04 -1.22
C ASP A 174 2.26 9.96 -0.63
N ARG A 175 2.10 10.40 0.62
CA ARG A 175 3.12 11.19 1.33
C ARG A 175 4.39 10.38 1.56
N LEU A 176 4.27 9.12 1.97
CA LEU A 176 5.43 8.26 2.18
C LEU A 176 6.25 8.05 0.90
N ILE A 177 5.56 7.88 -0.24
CA ILE A 177 6.20 7.80 -1.55
C ILE A 177 6.84 9.13 -1.92
N ALA A 178 6.17 10.28 -1.71
CA ALA A 178 6.73 11.60 -2.00
C ALA A 178 7.98 11.91 -1.16
N LEU A 179 7.97 11.55 0.13
CA LEU A 179 9.14 11.67 1.00
C LEU A 179 10.29 10.76 0.55
N SER A 180 9.96 9.53 0.11
CA SER A 180 10.94 8.61 -0.47
C SER A 180 11.53 9.15 -1.78
N VAL A 181 10.74 9.82 -2.61
CA VAL A 181 11.24 10.53 -3.80
C VAL A 181 12.24 11.61 -3.39
N ALA A 182 11.87 12.47 -2.43
CA ALA A 182 12.74 13.55 -1.97
C ALA A 182 14.09 13.00 -1.43
N ASP A 183 14.03 11.96 -0.60
CA ASP A 183 15.21 11.32 -0.05
C ASP A 183 16.12 10.73 -1.12
N ARG A 184 15.54 9.98 -2.05
CA ARG A 184 16.30 9.30 -3.11
C ARG A 184 16.91 10.27 -4.10
N ARG A 185 16.29 11.43 -4.34
CA ARG A 185 16.90 12.49 -5.16
C ARG A 185 18.10 13.11 -4.47
N GLU A 186 18.01 13.41 -3.18
CA GLU A 186 19.13 13.92 -2.39
C GLU A 186 20.31 12.93 -2.39
N LEU A 187 20.01 11.63 -2.30
CA LEU A 187 21.00 10.55 -2.36
C LEU A 187 21.45 10.18 -3.79
N ASN A 188 20.88 10.78 -4.83
CA ASN A 188 21.10 10.43 -6.24
C ASN A 188 20.85 8.93 -6.55
N THR A 189 19.84 8.34 -5.91
CA THR A 189 19.43 6.94 -6.08
C THR A 189 18.07 6.77 -6.74
N LEU A 190 17.36 7.86 -7.10
CA LEU A 190 16.12 7.80 -7.86
C LEU A 190 16.43 7.63 -9.35
N THR A 191 16.14 6.45 -9.90
CA THR A 191 16.38 6.15 -11.32
C THR A 191 15.49 7.00 -12.21
N ASP A 192 16.11 7.67 -13.20
CA ASP A 192 15.47 8.53 -14.20
C ASP A 192 14.50 9.59 -13.64
N ASP A 193 14.74 10.06 -12.40
CA ASP A 193 13.83 10.95 -11.68
C ASP A 193 12.36 10.50 -11.78
N THR A 194 12.12 9.18 -11.71
CA THR A 194 10.81 8.58 -12.00
C THR A 194 10.26 7.79 -10.81
N VAL A 195 8.94 7.92 -10.58
CA VAL A 195 8.18 7.14 -9.60
C VAL A 195 6.95 6.50 -10.25
N VAL A 196 6.63 5.27 -9.86
CA VAL A 196 5.46 4.53 -10.37
C VAL A 196 4.35 4.50 -9.33
N VAL A 197 3.15 4.96 -9.68
CA VAL A 197 1.97 4.90 -8.80
C VAL A 197 0.75 4.42 -9.57
N THR A 198 -0.31 4.08 -8.86
CA THR A 198 -1.60 3.79 -9.52
C THR A 198 -2.37 5.07 -9.79
N VAL A 199 -3.41 4.99 -10.62
CA VAL A 199 -4.38 6.07 -10.85
C VAL A 199 -5.06 6.59 -9.58
N MET A 200 -4.94 5.89 -8.44
CA MET A 200 -5.52 6.30 -7.17
C MET A 200 -4.69 7.36 -6.43
N ALA A 201 -3.40 7.53 -6.75
CA ALA A 201 -2.55 8.52 -6.10
C ALA A 201 -3.13 9.92 -6.27
N ASN A 202 -3.30 10.66 -5.17
CA ASN A 202 -4.04 11.93 -5.11
C ASN A 202 -3.51 12.97 -6.12
N LEU A 203 -4.37 13.87 -6.62
CA LEU A 203 -3.96 14.97 -7.51
C LEU A 203 -2.80 15.80 -6.93
N GLY A 204 -2.81 16.00 -5.61
CA GLY A 204 -1.75 16.67 -4.87
C GLY A 204 -0.38 16.01 -5.02
N PHE A 205 -0.34 14.67 -5.07
CA PHE A 205 0.88 13.92 -5.36
C PHE A 205 1.38 14.24 -6.77
N HIS A 206 0.49 14.20 -7.77
CA HIS A 206 0.87 14.49 -9.16
C HIS A 206 1.37 15.94 -9.33
N GLN A 207 0.75 16.91 -8.65
CA GLN A 207 1.21 18.30 -8.65
C GLN A 207 2.59 18.41 -8.00
N ALA A 208 2.78 17.87 -6.79
CA ALA A 208 4.05 17.90 -6.09
C ALA A 208 5.21 17.27 -6.89
N MET A 209 4.96 16.14 -7.56
CA MET A 209 5.98 15.49 -8.40
C MET A 209 6.32 16.35 -9.64
N ARG A 210 5.31 16.96 -10.29
CA ARG A 210 5.56 17.87 -11.43
C ARG A 210 6.39 19.08 -11.01
N ASP A 211 6.05 19.70 -9.89
CA ASP A 211 6.77 20.87 -9.36
C ASP A 211 8.21 20.52 -8.98
N ALA A 212 8.43 19.29 -8.49
CA ALA A 212 9.75 18.76 -8.21
C ALA A 212 10.54 18.33 -9.47
N GLY A 213 9.92 18.32 -10.67
CA GLY A 213 10.53 17.83 -11.90
C GLY A 213 10.65 16.30 -11.96
N VAL A 214 9.83 15.57 -11.20
CA VAL A 214 9.81 14.10 -11.12
C VAL A 214 8.74 13.57 -12.06
N LYS A 215 9.12 12.60 -12.88
CA LYS A 215 8.20 11.91 -13.79
C LYS A 215 7.35 10.91 -13.00
N VAL A 216 6.05 10.95 -13.22
CA VAL A 216 5.11 9.98 -12.66
C VAL A 216 4.65 9.02 -13.74
N VAL A 217 4.89 7.73 -13.56
CA VAL A 217 4.29 6.66 -14.37
C VAL A 217 3.06 6.17 -13.65
N THR A 218 1.90 6.31 -14.29
CA THR A 218 0.60 5.94 -13.71
C THR A 218 0.12 4.62 -14.28
N THR A 219 -0.32 3.72 -13.41
CA THR A 219 -0.77 2.36 -13.74
C THR A 219 -2.19 2.10 -13.27
N ALA A 220 -2.81 1.02 -13.74
CA ALA A 220 -4.09 0.56 -13.19
C ALA A 220 -3.93 0.16 -11.71
N VAL A 221 -5.05 0.12 -10.98
CA VAL A 221 -5.04 -0.24 -9.55
C VAL A 221 -4.60 -1.69 -9.35
N GLY A 222 -3.68 -1.91 -8.42
CA GLY A 222 -3.10 -3.22 -8.13
C GLY A 222 -1.57 -3.19 -8.19
N ASP A 223 -0.95 -3.66 -7.11
CA ASP A 223 0.50 -3.81 -6.94
C ASP A 223 1.24 -4.50 -8.11
N ARG A 224 0.60 -5.44 -8.82
CA ARG A 224 1.17 -6.08 -10.02
C ARG A 224 1.44 -5.07 -11.12
N TYR A 225 0.48 -4.19 -11.44
CA TYR A 225 0.68 -3.21 -12.52
C TYR A 225 1.78 -2.22 -12.18
N VAL A 226 1.91 -1.86 -10.90
CA VAL A 226 3.03 -1.06 -10.40
C VAL A 226 4.35 -1.81 -10.63
N LEU A 227 4.45 -3.06 -10.18
CA LEU A 227 5.66 -3.86 -10.33
C LEU A 227 6.04 -4.08 -11.80
N ASP A 228 5.09 -4.40 -12.67
CA ASP A 228 5.34 -4.62 -14.10
C ASP A 228 5.86 -3.35 -14.79
N ALA A 229 5.30 -2.18 -14.45
CA ALA A 229 5.77 -0.91 -14.96
C ALA A 229 7.16 -0.54 -14.42
N MET A 230 7.44 -0.85 -13.14
CA MET A 230 8.76 -0.69 -12.54
C MET A 230 9.81 -1.58 -13.23
N GLU A 231 9.50 -2.85 -13.48
CA GLU A 231 10.41 -3.78 -14.16
C GLU A 231 10.64 -3.38 -15.62
N SER A 232 9.58 -2.98 -16.33
CA SER A 232 9.69 -2.56 -17.73
C SER A 232 10.51 -1.28 -17.91
N GLY A 233 10.45 -0.37 -16.93
CA GLY A 233 11.20 0.89 -16.94
C GLY A 233 12.48 0.88 -16.13
N ASN A 234 12.83 -0.24 -15.47
CA ASN A 234 13.92 -0.34 -14.50
C ASN A 234 13.84 0.73 -13.39
N PHE A 235 12.63 1.07 -12.94
CA PHE A 235 12.40 2.05 -11.88
C PHE A 235 12.53 1.42 -10.49
N VAL A 236 13.05 2.20 -9.55
CA VAL A 236 13.41 1.71 -8.21
C VAL A 236 12.37 2.04 -7.13
N LEU A 237 11.44 2.96 -7.39
CA LEU A 237 10.42 3.38 -6.44
C LEU A 237 9.03 3.34 -7.07
N GLY A 238 8.09 2.73 -6.35
CA GLY A 238 6.68 2.81 -6.68
C GLY A 238 5.79 2.33 -5.55
N GLY A 239 4.48 2.50 -5.69
CA GLY A 239 3.55 2.03 -4.68
C GLY A 239 2.12 2.55 -4.84
N GLU A 240 1.36 2.37 -3.77
CA GLU A 240 -0.05 2.74 -3.67
C GLU A 240 -0.31 3.60 -2.42
N GLN A 241 -1.34 4.46 -2.48
CA GLN A 241 -1.81 5.28 -1.37
C GLN A 241 -2.11 4.46 -0.10
N SER A 242 -2.45 3.18 -0.26
CA SER A 242 -2.71 2.22 0.82
C SER A 242 -1.50 1.92 1.72
N GLY A 243 -0.31 2.38 1.35
CA GLY A 243 0.93 2.10 2.07
C GLY A 243 1.71 0.90 1.53
N HIS A 244 1.26 0.28 0.43
CA HIS A 244 2.03 -0.75 -0.27
C HIS A 244 3.13 -0.06 -1.10
N ILE A 245 4.36 -0.03 -0.57
CA ILE A 245 5.49 0.73 -1.14
C ILE A 245 6.62 -0.23 -1.50
N ILE A 246 7.13 -0.10 -2.71
CA ILE A 246 8.16 -0.97 -3.30
C ILE A 246 9.44 -0.15 -3.51
N HIS A 247 10.49 -0.52 -2.77
CA HIS A 247 11.87 -0.12 -3.06
C HIS A 247 12.55 -1.26 -3.83
N ARG A 248 12.46 -1.25 -5.16
CA ARG A 248 12.70 -2.44 -6.02
C ARG A 248 14.14 -2.93 -6.05
N ASP A 249 15.07 -2.05 -5.73
CA ASP A 249 16.50 -2.30 -5.53
C ASP A 249 16.81 -2.96 -4.17
N LEU A 250 15.87 -2.90 -3.22
CA LEU A 250 16.01 -3.48 -1.88
C LEU A 250 15.11 -4.71 -1.67
N ALA A 251 13.93 -4.75 -2.29
CA ALA A 251 12.97 -5.85 -2.19
C ALA A 251 12.23 -6.11 -3.52
N THR A 252 11.62 -7.28 -3.65
CA THR A 252 10.91 -7.72 -4.87
C THR A 252 9.40 -7.54 -4.80
N THR A 253 8.87 -7.05 -3.67
CA THR A 253 7.45 -6.80 -3.41
C THR A 253 7.33 -5.64 -2.43
N GLY A 254 6.11 -5.13 -2.19
CA GLY A 254 5.89 -4.17 -1.12
C GLY A 254 6.23 -4.77 0.24
N ASP A 255 6.99 -4.03 1.04
CA ASP A 255 7.47 -4.44 2.36
C ASP A 255 7.32 -3.23 3.28
N GLY A 256 6.32 -3.30 4.18
CA GLY A 256 5.99 -2.20 5.08
C GLY A 256 7.13 -1.90 6.05
N LEU A 257 7.80 -2.91 6.58
CA LEU A 257 8.90 -2.73 7.52
C LEU A 257 10.13 -2.10 6.85
N LEU A 258 10.45 -2.54 5.63
CA LEU A 258 11.52 -1.94 4.84
C LEU A 258 11.22 -0.48 4.51
N ALA A 259 10.01 -0.17 4.04
CA ALA A 259 9.59 1.20 3.76
C ALA A 259 9.64 2.09 5.02
N SER A 260 9.26 1.55 6.19
CA SER A 260 9.41 2.21 7.48
C SER A 260 10.86 2.53 7.83
N ILE A 261 11.80 1.61 7.57
CA ILE A 261 13.22 1.84 7.85
C ILE A 261 13.78 2.94 6.96
N VAL A 262 13.44 2.92 5.65
CA VAL A 262 13.84 3.97 4.70
C VAL A 262 13.34 5.34 5.17
N LEU A 263 12.05 5.43 5.52
CA LEU A 263 11.48 6.67 6.05
C LEU A 263 12.16 7.10 7.36
N ALA A 264 12.37 6.18 8.30
CA ALA A 264 12.98 6.48 9.57
C ALA A 264 14.42 7.01 9.40
N GLN A 265 15.21 6.45 8.48
CA GLN A 265 16.53 6.97 8.16
C GLN A 265 16.48 8.40 7.60
N PHE A 266 15.52 8.69 6.73
CA PHE A 266 15.29 10.04 6.21
C PHE A 266 14.92 11.01 7.34
N VAL A 267 13.91 10.68 8.15
CA VAL A 267 13.49 11.49 9.31
C VAL A 267 14.65 11.71 10.28
N ARG A 268 15.45 10.68 10.57
CA ARG A 268 16.63 10.82 11.45
C ARG A 268 17.62 11.86 10.95
N ARG A 269 17.93 11.86 9.66
CA ARG A 269 18.83 12.87 9.07
C ARG A 269 18.24 14.27 9.21
N ARG A 270 16.95 14.42 8.93
CA ARG A 270 16.25 15.71 9.01
C ARG A 270 16.06 16.25 10.42
N LEU A 271 15.94 15.38 11.42
CA LEU A 271 15.93 15.80 12.83
C LEU A 271 17.24 16.45 13.25
N GLN A 272 18.38 16.05 12.68
CA GLN A 272 19.68 16.71 12.93
C GLN A 272 19.70 18.15 12.38
N ASP A 273 18.91 18.43 11.34
CA ASP A 273 18.67 19.75 10.77
C ASP A 273 17.57 20.54 11.51
N GLY A 274 16.99 19.97 12.58
CA GLY A 274 15.90 20.56 13.35
C GLY A 274 14.51 20.47 12.67
N LEU A 275 14.38 19.63 11.64
CA LEU A 275 13.11 19.39 10.94
C LEU A 275 12.41 18.16 11.50
N LYS A 276 11.22 18.37 12.07
CA LYS A 276 10.36 17.29 12.58
C LYS A 276 9.59 16.58 11.46
N PHE A 277 9.11 15.37 11.73
CA PHE A 277 8.42 14.56 10.74
C PHE A 277 7.11 15.21 10.27
N SER A 278 6.32 15.81 11.15
CA SER A 278 5.11 16.57 10.78
C SER A 278 5.36 17.67 9.74
N LYS A 279 6.49 18.37 9.87
CA LYS A 279 6.88 19.41 8.92
C LYS A 279 7.23 18.80 7.56
N LEU A 280 8.05 17.75 7.55
CA LEU A 280 8.40 17.03 6.32
C LEU A 280 7.14 16.51 5.61
N ALA A 281 6.23 15.87 6.35
CA ALA A 281 5.01 15.27 5.81
C ALA A 281 4.03 16.32 5.28
N SER A 282 3.91 17.48 5.92
CA SER A 282 3.04 18.56 5.47
C SER A 282 3.59 19.33 4.26
N GLU A 283 4.92 19.43 4.13
CA GLU A 283 5.58 20.04 2.97
C GLU A 283 5.72 19.08 1.77
N ALA A 284 5.55 17.77 1.98
CA ALA A 284 5.70 16.77 0.91
C ALA A 284 4.68 16.90 -0.22
N LEU A 285 3.41 17.18 0.12
CA LEU A 285 2.33 17.44 -0.83
C LEU A 285 1.12 18.08 -0.14
N HIS A 286 0.32 18.80 -0.93
CA HIS A 286 -1.02 19.24 -0.52
C HIS A 286 -2.06 18.21 -0.96
N THR A 287 -2.71 17.51 -0.02
CA THR A 287 -3.75 16.53 -0.37
C THR A 287 -5.06 17.24 -0.70
N PHE A 288 -5.60 16.95 -1.88
CA PHE A 288 -6.95 17.37 -2.25
C PHE A 288 -7.98 16.51 -1.53
N PRO A 289 -9.02 17.11 -0.92
CA PRO A 289 -10.22 16.39 -0.51
C PRO A 289 -10.69 15.42 -1.59
N GLN A 290 -10.82 14.14 -1.22
CA GLN A 290 -11.20 13.06 -2.13
C GLN A 290 -12.53 12.45 -1.66
N VAL A 291 -13.45 12.26 -2.59
CA VAL A 291 -14.73 11.58 -2.38
C VAL A 291 -14.79 10.37 -3.29
N LEU A 292 -15.13 9.21 -2.74
CA LEU A 292 -15.34 7.97 -3.50
C LEU A 292 -16.75 7.46 -3.25
N LYS A 293 -17.58 7.44 -4.30
CA LYS A 293 -18.96 6.91 -4.26
C LYS A 293 -19.06 5.64 -5.10
N ASN A 294 -19.71 4.63 -4.53
CA ASN A 294 -19.96 3.35 -5.20
C ASN A 294 -21.40 3.32 -5.72
N VAL A 295 -21.56 3.01 -7.00
CA VAL A 295 -22.87 2.85 -7.65
C VAL A 295 -23.05 1.38 -7.98
N GLN A 296 -24.02 0.74 -7.33
CA GLN A 296 -24.38 -0.65 -7.60
C GLN A 296 -25.01 -0.76 -9.00
N VAL A 297 -24.57 -1.74 -9.79
CA VAL A 297 -25.14 -2.02 -11.12
C VAL A 297 -25.52 -3.49 -11.23
N ALA A 298 -26.53 -3.80 -12.04
CA ALA A 298 -26.93 -5.18 -12.29
C ALA A 298 -25.91 -5.91 -13.19
N VAL A 299 -25.43 -5.21 -14.22
CA VAL A 299 -24.40 -5.68 -15.14
C VAL A 299 -23.29 -4.65 -15.18
N ARG A 300 -22.05 -5.11 -14.98
CA ARG A 300 -20.88 -4.24 -15.03
C ARG A 300 -20.66 -3.76 -16.47
N PRO A 301 -20.68 -2.44 -16.75
CA PRO A 301 -20.25 -1.94 -18.04
C PRO A 301 -18.75 -2.21 -18.23
N ASN A 302 -18.37 -2.69 -19.42
CA ASN A 302 -16.98 -3.00 -19.74
C ASN A 302 -16.08 -1.75 -19.69
N ASP A 303 -16.58 -0.61 -20.18
CA ASP A 303 -15.88 0.67 -20.14
C ASP A 303 -16.85 1.80 -19.74
N VAL A 304 -17.02 1.97 -18.44
CA VAL A 304 -17.86 3.03 -17.87
C VAL A 304 -17.30 4.43 -18.14
N ALA A 305 -15.97 4.57 -18.21
CA ALA A 305 -15.34 5.85 -18.45
C ALA A 305 -15.66 6.35 -19.86
N ALA A 306 -15.63 5.46 -20.86
CA ALA A 306 -16.07 5.79 -22.21
C ALA A 306 -17.56 6.16 -22.27
N LEU A 307 -18.41 5.42 -21.55
CA LEU A 307 -19.87 5.65 -21.52
C LEU A 307 -20.25 7.01 -20.92
N LEU A 308 -19.48 7.48 -19.94
CA LEU A 308 -19.68 8.76 -19.24
C LEU A 308 -18.69 9.85 -19.70
N SER A 309 -17.96 9.63 -20.79
CA SER A 309 -16.83 10.47 -21.20
C SER A 309 -17.18 11.95 -21.39
N ALA A 310 -18.36 12.26 -21.94
CA ALA A 310 -18.82 13.63 -22.13
C ALA A 310 -19.10 14.34 -20.80
N GLU A 311 -19.72 13.64 -19.85
CA GLU A 311 -20.02 14.20 -18.52
C GLU A 311 -18.77 14.32 -17.66
N ILE A 312 -17.87 13.33 -17.72
CA ILE A 312 -16.56 13.39 -17.07
C ILE A 312 -15.78 14.60 -17.59
N ALA A 313 -15.66 14.77 -18.91
CA ALA A 313 -14.93 15.89 -19.51
C ALA A 313 -15.54 17.25 -19.15
N HIS A 314 -16.87 17.33 -19.02
CA HIS A 314 -17.54 18.55 -18.58
C HIS A 314 -17.16 18.92 -17.14
N GLU A 315 -17.21 17.95 -16.22
CA GLU A 315 -16.87 18.19 -14.82
C GLU A 315 -15.37 18.46 -14.63
N GLU A 316 -14.50 17.77 -15.36
CA GLU A 316 -13.06 18.05 -15.37
C GLU A 316 -12.75 19.46 -15.87
N ALA A 317 -13.44 19.93 -16.93
CA ALA A 317 -13.28 21.30 -17.41
C ALA A 317 -13.73 22.34 -16.38
N ASN A 318 -14.75 22.04 -15.58
CA ASN A 318 -15.21 22.92 -14.50
C ASN A 318 -14.23 22.95 -13.31
N LEU A 319 -13.56 21.83 -13.03
CA LEU A 319 -12.56 21.70 -11.96
C LEU A 319 -11.21 22.32 -12.34
N GLY A 320 -10.84 22.31 -13.63
CA GLY A 320 -9.56 22.82 -14.10
C GLY A 320 -8.38 22.10 -13.47
N ASP A 321 -7.34 22.85 -13.07
CA ASP A 321 -6.15 22.28 -12.40
C ASP A 321 -6.37 21.99 -10.91
N HIS A 322 -7.56 22.31 -10.37
CA HIS A 322 -7.91 22.24 -8.96
C HIS A 322 -8.78 21.03 -8.61
N GLY A 323 -8.94 20.09 -9.53
CA GLY A 323 -9.63 18.85 -9.27
C GLY A 323 -9.48 17.85 -10.40
N ARG A 324 -9.94 16.63 -10.15
CA ARG A 324 -9.97 15.57 -11.16
C ARG A 324 -11.09 14.58 -10.88
N VAL A 325 -11.47 13.86 -11.92
CA VAL A 325 -12.49 12.81 -11.87
C VAL A 325 -11.86 11.48 -12.28
N LEU A 326 -12.19 10.41 -11.56
CA LEU A 326 -11.85 9.05 -11.95
C LEU A 326 -13.10 8.17 -11.81
N VAL A 327 -13.63 7.74 -12.96
CA VAL A 327 -14.75 6.79 -13.02
C VAL A 327 -14.24 5.46 -13.55
N ARG A 328 -14.48 4.38 -12.81
CA ARG A 328 -14.07 3.02 -13.22
C ARG A 328 -15.03 1.96 -12.73
N SER A 329 -15.11 0.85 -13.45
CA SER A 329 -15.80 -0.34 -12.98
C SER A 329 -14.95 -1.07 -11.93
N SER A 330 -15.58 -1.70 -10.93
CA SER A 330 -14.86 -2.59 -9.99
C SER A 330 -14.43 -3.88 -10.69
N GLY A 331 -13.25 -4.38 -10.33
CA GLY A 331 -12.70 -5.63 -10.89
C GLY A 331 -13.42 -6.86 -10.38
N THR A 332 -13.85 -6.83 -9.11
CA THR A 332 -14.35 -7.98 -8.34
C THR A 332 -15.85 -7.92 -8.02
N GLU A 333 -16.44 -6.72 -8.07
CA GLU A 333 -17.83 -6.48 -7.67
C GLU A 333 -18.62 -5.83 -8.80
N PRO A 334 -19.95 -6.07 -8.91
CA PRO A 334 -20.80 -5.43 -9.91
C PRO A 334 -21.16 -3.99 -9.49
N LEU A 335 -20.14 -3.13 -9.41
CA LEU A 335 -20.29 -1.72 -9.05
C LEU A 335 -19.39 -0.81 -9.90
N ILE A 336 -19.84 0.43 -10.08
CA ILE A 336 -19.07 1.54 -10.65
C ILE A 336 -18.53 2.37 -9.48
N ARG A 337 -17.27 2.79 -9.57
CA ARG A 337 -16.61 3.68 -8.62
C ARG A 337 -16.47 5.06 -9.25
N VAL A 338 -17.04 6.06 -8.60
CA VAL A 338 -16.93 7.48 -8.97
C VAL A 338 -16.07 8.15 -7.90
N MET A 339 -14.83 8.48 -8.26
CA MET A 339 -13.92 9.22 -7.41
C MET A 339 -13.76 10.64 -7.92
N VAL A 340 -13.85 11.62 -7.04
CA VAL A 340 -13.63 13.03 -7.36
C VAL A 340 -12.71 13.64 -6.32
N GLU A 341 -11.76 14.44 -6.78
CA GLU A 341 -10.91 15.28 -5.95
C GLU A 341 -11.10 16.74 -6.34
N ALA A 342 -11.16 17.63 -5.34
CA ALA A 342 -11.34 19.07 -5.54
C ALA A 342 -10.78 19.86 -4.35
N ASP A 343 -10.65 21.19 -4.47
CA ASP A 343 -10.16 22.09 -3.41
C ASP A 343 -10.95 21.98 -2.09
N SER A 344 -12.23 21.59 -2.16
CA SER A 344 -13.08 21.40 -0.98
C SER A 344 -13.86 20.09 -1.04
N LEU A 345 -14.14 19.54 0.15
CA LEU A 345 -14.97 18.35 0.29
C LEU A 345 -16.40 18.58 -0.23
N GLU A 346 -16.92 19.79 -0.10
CA GLU A 346 -18.23 20.19 -0.61
C GLU A 346 -18.27 20.10 -2.14
N GLN A 347 -17.31 20.73 -2.83
CA GLN A 347 -17.23 20.68 -4.29
C GLN A 347 -17.01 19.26 -4.81
N ALA A 348 -16.12 18.49 -4.18
CA ALA A 348 -15.89 17.09 -4.54
C ALA A 348 -17.16 16.25 -4.42
N ASN A 349 -17.96 16.48 -3.37
CA ASN A 349 -19.24 15.79 -3.19
C ASN A 349 -20.27 16.17 -4.25
N GLU A 350 -20.43 17.46 -4.54
CA GLU A 350 -21.39 17.95 -5.53
C GLU A 350 -21.12 17.38 -6.92
N VAL A 351 -19.85 17.40 -7.35
CA VAL A 351 -19.44 16.82 -8.64
C VAL A 351 -19.66 15.31 -8.65
N ALA A 352 -19.27 14.61 -7.57
CA ALA A 352 -19.47 13.17 -7.47
C ALA A 352 -20.96 12.81 -7.53
N ASP A 353 -21.84 13.57 -6.88
CA ASP A 353 -23.30 13.35 -6.90
C ASP A 353 -23.89 13.52 -8.30
N ARG A 354 -23.45 14.53 -9.05
CA ARG A 354 -23.87 14.72 -10.45
C ARG A 354 -23.46 13.53 -11.32
N LEU A 355 -22.22 13.07 -11.21
CA LEU A 355 -21.73 11.92 -11.97
C LEU A 355 -22.41 10.61 -11.56
N VAL A 356 -22.71 10.43 -10.26
CA VAL A 356 -23.48 9.28 -9.76
C VAL A 356 -24.90 9.28 -10.36
N ALA A 357 -25.58 10.43 -10.41
CA ALA A 357 -26.90 10.53 -11.03
C ALA A 357 -26.87 10.14 -12.52
N VAL A 358 -25.85 10.59 -13.26
CA VAL A 358 -25.63 10.20 -14.67
C VAL A 358 -25.38 8.70 -14.78
N ALA A 359 -24.53 8.13 -13.90
CA ALA A 359 -24.25 6.69 -13.91
C ALA A 359 -25.50 5.85 -13.66
N LEU A 360 -26.35 6.26 -12.71
CA LEU A 360 -27.63 5.61 -12.44
C LEU A 360 -28.57 5.65 -13.66
N ALA A 361 -28.74 6.83 -14.28
CA ALA A 361 -29.60 7.00 -15.44
C ALA A 361 -29.12 6.19 -16.66
N LYS A 362 -27.80 6.08 -16.88
CA LYS A 362 -27.23 5.38 -18.05
C LYS A 362 -27.02 3.88 -17.84
N CYS A 363 -26.79 3.43 -16.61
CA CYS A 363 -26.32 2.07 -16.33
C CYS A 363 -27.27 1.22 -15.47
N VAL A 364 -28.24 1.85 -14.79
CA VAL A 364 -29.15 1.15 -13.87
C VAL A 364 -30.60 1.19 -14.36
N GLU A 365 -31.04 2.31 -14.94
CA GLU A 365 -32.38 2.38 -15.53
C GLU A 365 -32.41 1.68 -16.90
N PRO A 366 -33.45 0.89 -17.22
CA PRO A 366 -33.58 0.28 -18.54
C PRO A 366 -33.72 1.38 -19.58
N GLN A 367 -32.77 1.44 -20.53
CA GLN A 367 -32.96 2.22 -21.74
C GLN A 367 -34.22 1.67 -22.44
N SER A 368 -35.26 2.50 -22.49
CA SER A 368 -36.59 2.16 -23.00
C SER A 368 -36.63 2.06 -24.51
#